data_AF-A0A7S3C9S1-F1
#
_entry.id   AF-A0A7S3C9S1-F1
#
_cell.length_a   1.000
_cell.length_b   1.000
_cell.length_c   1.000
_cell.angle_alpha   90.00
_cell.angle_beta   90.00
_cell.angle_gamma   90.00
#
_symmetry.space_group_name_H-M   'P 1'
#
loop_
_entity.id
_entity.type
_entity.pdbx_description
1 polymer ?
#
loop_
_entity_poly.entity_id
_entity_poly.type
_entity_poly.pdbx_seq_one_letter_code
_entity_poly.pdbx_strand_id
1 'polypeptide(L)'
;GGPRPAEKPRRERASGRAPTSREAGTHASRGWLEGKRDSQGIGEGGHGAVRTKQNVFVSFFVSLRVTARRHTTQTQKCLSDMEAVGGGAKEEDVTEEVVVGTAAQLGRHGSKVQARVHNRFVTVFNLNGKLHCLDAVCYHAGGPLTVGDIEEIDGKACVRCPWHNYCVTVETGEKLYQKLVRTEDGKMVPGGWDSVGKRQRTHRAFERNGEVLVVLDVEGDCESDKYAKDEACGRRLASSALGFG
;
A
#
# COMPACT_ATOMS: atom_id res chain seq x y z
N GLY A 1 -29.99 42.68 -39.94
CA GLY A 1 -30.14 42.57 -38.48
C GLY A 1 -30.08 41.10 -38.09
N GLY A 2 -29.53 40.77 -36.93
CA GLY A 2 -29.29 39.38 -36.51
C GLY A 2 -30.55 38.59 -36.12
N PRO A 3 -30.42 37.26 -35.94
CA PRO A 3 -31.52 36.39 -35.51
C PRO A 3 -31.96 36.70 -34.06
N ARG A 4 -33.23 36.43 -33.75
CA ARG A 4 -33.81 36.59 -32.41
C ARG A 4 -33.34 35.46 -31.47
N PRO A 5 -33.15 35.71 -30.17
CA PRO A 5 -32.86 34.65 -29.20
C PRO A 5 -34.08 33.74 -28.99
N ALA A 6 -33.84 32.45 -28.74
CA ALA A 6 -34.87 31.49 -28.39
C ALA A 6 -35.21 31.55 -26.89
N GLU A 7 -36.50 31.47 -26.56
CA GLU A 7 -36.96 31.39 -25.17
C GLU A 7 -36.66 30.03 -24.54
N LYS A 8 -36.32 30.01 -23.25
CA LYS A 8 -36.12 28.76 -22.48
C LYS A 8 -37.42 28.36 -21.78
N PRO A 9 -37.80 27.07 -21.80
CA PRO A 9 -39.00 26.60 -21.11
C PRO A 9 -38.91 26.78 -19.60
N ARG A 10 -39.98 27.31 -19.01
CA ARG A 10 -40.16 27.57 -17.58
C ARG A 10 -40.34 26.25 -16.82
N ARG A 11 -39.37 25.83 -16.01
CA ARG A 11 -39.54 24.66 -15.11
C ARG A 11 -40.56 24.99 -14.02
N GLU A 12 -41.54 24.11 -13.85
CA GLU A 12 -42.54 24.20 -12.79
C GLU A 12 -41.96 23.81 -11.42
N ARG A 13 -42.59 24.31 -10.35
CA ARG A 13 -42.09 24.25 -8.98
C ARG A 13 -42.89 23.25 -8.15
N ALA A 14 -42.57 21.95 -8.29
CA ALA A 14 -43.24 20.89 -7.55
C ALA A 14 -43.06 21.05 -6.03
N SER A 15 -44.15 21.38 -5.32
CA SER A 15 -44.16 21.59 -3.87
C SER A 15 -44.45 20.29 -3.12
N GLY A 16 -43.39 19.53 -2.78
CA GLY A 16 -43.49 18.39 -1.86
C GLY A 16 -43.79 18.83 -0.43
N ARG A 17 -44.80 18.22 0.20
CA ARG A 17 -45.28 18.56 1.56
C ARG A 17 -44.70 17.58 2.59
N ALA A 18 -44.16 18.10 3.69
CA ALA A 18 -43.69 17.26 4.80
C ALA A 18 -44.85 16.75 5.68
N PRO A 19 -44.82 15.50 6.17
CA PRO A 19 -45.65 15.04 7.28
C PRO A 19 -45.04 15.45 8.64
N THR A 20 -45.89 15.57 9.67
CA THR A 20 -45.53 16.03 11.02
C THR A 20 -45.99 15.03 12.09
N SER A 21 -45.56 15.25 13.34
CA SER A 21 -45.90 14.49 14.58
C SER A 21 -45.36 13.04 14.59
N ARG A 22 -44.57 12.61 15.58
CA ARG A 22 -44.80 12.52 17.05
C ARG A 22 -45.90 11.52 17.44
N GLU A 23 -45.46 10.39 17.98
CA GLU A 23 -45.99 9.84 19.23
C GLU A 23 -44.81 9.46 20.14
N ALA A 24 -45.07 9.25 21.43
CA ALA A 24 -44.05 8.89 22.42
C ALA A 24 -44.49 7.66 23.21
N GLY A 25 -43.63 6.64 23.29
CA GLY A 25 -43.84 5.42 24.08
C GLY A 25 -42.75 5.27 25.14
N THR A 26 -43.15 4.92 26.36
CA THR A 26 -42.26 4.86 27.55
C THR A 26 -42.01 3.42 28.02
N HIS A 27 -40.97 3.23 28.84
CA HIS A 27 -40.59 1.98 29.54
C HIS A 27 -40.23 0.78 28.62
N ALA A 28 -39.10 0.10 28.80
CA ALA A 28 -38.76 -0.59 30.04
C ALA A 28 -37.26 -0.86 30.19
N SER A 29 -36.73 -0.66 31.40
CA SER A 29 -35.36 -1.04 31.77
C SER A 29 -35.30 -2.50 32.24
N ARG A 30 -34.55 -3.33 31.52
CA ARG A 30 -33.98 -4.60 31.99
C ARG A 30 -32.55 -4.67 31.44
N GLY A 31 -31.50 -4.90 32.23
CA GLY A 31 -31.47 -5.54 33.54
C GLY A 31 -30.84 -6.93 33.40
N TRP A 32 -29.57 -6.97 32.99
CA TRP A 32 -28.76 -8.18 32.94
C TRP A 32 -27.83 -8.22 34.15
N LEU A 33 -27.71 -9.40 34.76
CA LEU A 33 -27.23 -9.52 36.13
C LEU A 33 -25.70 -9.57 36.25
N GLU A 34 -25.27 -9.13 37.43
CA GLU A 34 -24.00 -9.43 38.09
C GLU A 34 -23.48 -10.85 37.81
N GLY A 35 -22.21 -10.97 37.42
CA GLY A 35 -21.56 -12.24 37.08
C GLY A 35 -20.27 -12.50 37.86
N LYS A 36 -20.14 -11.97 39.08
CA LYS A 36 -18.99 -12.22 39.95
C LYS A 36 -18.85 -13.72 40.27
N ARG A 37 -17.63 -14.23 40.22
CA ARG A 37 -17.23 -15.45 40.91
C ARG A 37 -15.87 -15.22 41.56
N ASP A 38 -15.78 -15.63 42.81
CA ASP A 38 -14.73 -15.20 43.72
C ASP A 38 -13.46 -16.05 43.63
N SER A 39 -12.45 -15.58 44.36
CA SER A 39 -11.12 -16.19 44.47
C SER A 39 -11.04 -17.21 45.62
N GLN A 40 -9.83 -17.73 45.86
CA GLN A 40 -9.42 -18.69 46.92
C GLN A 40 -9.69 -20.18 46.59
N GLY A 41 -8.73 -21.10 46.76
CA GLY A 41 -7.30 -20.91 47.08
C GLY A 41 -6.54 -22.20 47.45
N ILE A 42 -5.24 -22.02 47.79
CA ILE A 42 -4.31 -22.88 48.58
C ILE A 42 -3.91 -24.30 48.09
N GLY A 43 -2.70 -24.73 48.50
CA GLY A 43 -2.05 -26.03 48.19
C GLY A 43 -0.91 -25.91 47.16
N GLU A 44 0.32 -25.46 47.49
CA GLU A 44 1.38 -26.06 48.34
C GLU A 44 2.01 -27.38 47.84
N GLY A 45 3.35 -27.41 47.80
CA GLY A 45 4.18 -28.64 47.82
C GLY A 45 4.81 -29.08 46.48
N GLY A 46 6.16 -29.14 46.41
CA GLY A 46 6.87 -29.81 45.31
C GLY A 46 8.32 -29.34 45.05
N HIS A 47 9.32 -29.93 45.72
CA HIS A 47 10.74 -29.69 45.40
C HIS A 47 11.19 -30.51 44.19
N GLY A 48 12.04 -29.94 43.32
CA GLY A 48 12.56 -30.64 42.13
C GLY A 48 13.76 -29.96 41.45
N ALA A 49 14.90 -29.87 42.14
CA ALA A 49 16.10 -29.21 41.60
C ALA A 49 17.05 -30.20 40.89
N VAL A 50 17.18 -30.11 39.55
CA VAL A 50 18.18 -30.88 38.78
C VAL A 50 18.93 -30.03 37.74
N ARG A 51 20.19 -29.76 38.07
CA ARG A 51 21.37 -29.57 37.19
C ARG A 51 21.22 -28.86 35.83
N THR A 52 21.80 -27.66 35.81
CA THR A 52 22.65 -27.12 34.74
C THR A 52 23.33 -28.15 33.81
N LYS A 53 23.30 -27.87 32.51
CA LYS A 53 24.47 -28.02 31.63
C LYS A 53 24.56 -26.84 30.66
N GLN A 54 25.70 -26.14 30.70
CA GLN A 54 26.12 -25.25 29.62
C GLN A 54 26.50 -26.09 28.40
N ASN A 55 26.27 -25.60 27.18
CA ASN A 55 26.79 -26.24 25.98
C ASN A 55 27.58 -25.20 25.17
N VAL A 56 28.91 -25.31 25.22
CA VAL A 56 29.83 -24.39 24.54
C VAL A 56 30.06 -24.89 23.13
N PHE A 57 29.54 -24.18 22.12
CA PHE A 57 29.89 -24.45 20.72
C PHE A 57 31.20 -23.75 20.36
N VAL A 58 32.26 -24.53 20.19
CA VAL A 58 33.61 -24.04 19.85
C VAL A 58 33.73 -23.84 18.34
N SER A 59 34.08 -22.61 17.92
CA SER A 59 34.29 -22.27 16.51
C SER A 59 35.56 -22.92 15.94
N PHE A 60 35.41 -23.86 15.01
CA PHE A 60 36.51 -24.43 14.24
C PHE A 60 36.85 -23.58 13.01
N PHE A 61 37.84 -22.68 13.14
CA PHE A 61 38.43 -21.97 12.01
C PHE A 61 39.47 -22.86 11.29
N VAL A 62 39.07 -23.54 10.22
CA VAL A 62 40.00 -24.25 9.31
C VAL A 62 40.60 -23.25 8.31
N SER A 63 41.81 -22.77 8.58
CA SER A 63 42.52 -21.82 7.71
C SER A 63 43.30 -22.56 6.60
N LEU A 64 42.70 -22.72 5.43
CA LEU A 64 43.33 -23.41 4.31
C LEU A 64 44.20 -22.45 3.47
N ARG A 65 45.52 -22.51 3.68
CA ARG A 65 46.50 -21.73 2.89
C ARG A 65 46.82 -22.42 1.56
N VAL A 66 46.16 -22.01 0.48
CA VAL A 66 46.57 -22.38 -0.88
C VAL A 66 47.76 -21.50 -1.31
N THR A 67 48.88 -22.13 -1.69
CA THR A 67 50.04 -21.43 -2.26
C THR A 67 50.17 -21.75 -3.75
N ALA A 68 50.05 -20.72 -4.61
CA ALA A 68 50.42 -20.78 -6.02
C ALA A 68 51.45 -19.69 -6.33
N ARG A 69 52.39 -19.97 -7.23
CA ARG A 69 53.57 -19.12 -7.50
C ARG A 69 53.66 -18.71 -8.97
N ARG A 70 53.66 -17.38 -9.20
CA ARG A 70 54.18 -16.72 -10.43
C ARG A 70 53.34 -17.07 -11.70
N HIS A 71 53.51 -16.45 -12.87
CA HIS A 71 54.54 -15.53 -13.40
C HIS A 71 53.92 -14.34 -14.17
N THR A 72 54.80 -13.41 -14.56
CA THR A 72 54.70 -12.40 -15.65
C THR A 72 53.91 -12.89 -16.90
N THR A 73 53.31 -12.09 -17.79
CA THR A 73 53.49 -10.67 -18.22
C THR A 73 52.10 -10.16 -18.72
N GLN A 74 51.79 -8.95 -19.24
CA GLN A 74 52.53 -7.77 -19.71
C GLN A 74 51.62 -6.52 -19.62
N THR A 75 52.20 -5.30 -19.65
CA THR A 75 51.47 -4.03 -19.84
C THR A 75 51.88 -3.32 -21.12
N GLN A 76 51.02 -3.23 -22.16
CA GLN A 76 51.01 -2.08 -23.08
C GLN A 76 49.78 -1.98 -24.02
N LYS A 77 48.89 -1.03 -23.70
CA LYS A 77 48.37 0.03 -24.59
C LYS A 77 48.13 -0.27 -26.10
N CYS A 78 46.87 -0.53 -26.44
CA CYS A 78 46.05 0.11 -27.50
C CYS A 78 44.61 0.12 -26.93
N LEU A 79 43.78 1.18 -26.95
CA LEU A 79 43.81 2.51 -27.59
C LEU A 79 43.43 2.57 -29.08
N SER A 80 42.43 1.77 -29.44
CA SER A 80 41.42 2.06 -30.47
C SER A 80 40.04 1.57 -30.00
N ASP A 81 38.99 1.96 -30.70
CA ASP A 81 37.69 1.25 -30.74
C ASP A 81 36.85 1.21 -29.44
N MET A 82 36.62 2.38 -28.83
CA MET A 82 35.44 2.61 -27.98
C MET A 82 34.18 2.88 -28.84
N GLU A 83 33.87 1.97 -29.76
CA GLU A 83 32.55 1.91 -30.39
C GLU A 83 31.52 1.52 -29.32
N ALA A 84 30.46 2.32 -29.18
CA ALA A 84 29.53 2.16 -28.08
C ALA A 84 28.72 0.85 -28.22
N VAL A 85 28.94 -0.10 -27.30
CA VAL A 85 28.01 -1.22 -27.11
C VAL A 85 26.70 -0.65 -26.58
N GLY A 86 25.82 -0.28 -27.52
CA GLY A 86 24.44 0.08 -27.28
C GLY A 86 23.69 -1.15 -26.77
N GLY A 87 23.87 -1.44 -25.48
CA GLY A 87 23.13 -2.45 -24.74
C GLY A 87 21.68 -2.00 -24.62
N GLY A 88 20.92 -2.15 -25.71
CA GLY A 88 19.49 -1.96 -25.71
C GLY A 88 18.88 -2.84 -24.64
N ALA A 89 18.35 -2.20 -23.60
CA ALA A 89 17.53 -2.89 -22.62
C ALA A 89 16.41 -3.56 -23.41
N LYS A 90 16.36 -4.90 -23.38
CA LYS A 90 15.27 -5.62 -24.02
C LYS A 90 13.98 -5.14 -23.38
N GLU A 91 13.04 -4.74 -24.21
CA GLU A 91 11.70 -4.38 -23.79
C GLU A 91 11.04 -5.68 -23.27
N GLU A 92 11.11 -5.88 -21.95
CA GLU A 92 10.51 -7.05 -21.28
C GLU A 92 9.00 -7.02 -21.55
N ASP A 93 8.44 -8.15 -21.98
CA ASP A 93 7.04 -8.23 -22.39
C ASP A 93 6.12 -7.90 -21.21
N VAL A 94 5.51 -6.71 -21.27
CA VAL A 94 4.71 -6.17 -20.17
C VAL A 94 3.42 -6.95 -19.92
N THR A 95 3.11 -7.96 -20.74
CA THR A 95 1.96 -8.83 -20.56
C THR A 95 2.21 -10.01 -19.60
N GLU A 96 3.45 -10.22 -19.11
CA GLU A 96 3.80 -11.33 -18.22
C GLU A 96 2.99 -11.33 -16.90
N GLU A 97 2.45 -12.49 -16.54
CA GLU A 97 1.63 -12.70 -15.34
C GLU A 97 2.49 -13.23 -14.17
N VAL A 98 2.93 -12.33 -13.29
CA VAL A 98 3.81 -12.70 -12.17
C VAL A 98 2.99 -13.03 -10.91
N VAL A 99 3.19 -14.22 -10.34
CA VAL A 99 2.60 -14.62 -9.05
C VAL A 99 3.24 -13.82 -7.92
N VAL A 100 2.41 -13.15 -7.11
CA VAL A 100 2.84 -12.26 -6.01
C VAL A 100 2.42 -12.72 -4.61
N GLY A 101 1.59 -13.77 -4.52
CA GLY A 101 1.08 -14.30 -3.26
C GLY A 101 -0.07 -15.28 -3.48
N THR A 102 -0.76 -15.66 -2.41
CA THR A 102 -1.95 -16.52 -2.45
C THR A 102 -3.23 -15.78 -2.05
N ALA A 103 -4.37 -16.24 -2.55
CA ALA A 103 -5.69 -15.72 -2.20
C ALA A 103 -5.93 -15.76 -0.67
N ALA A 104 -5.38 -16.76 0.02
CA ALA A 104 -5.45 -16.89 1.47
C ALA A 104 -4.72 -15.76 2.22
N GLN A 105 -3.58 -15.27 1.70
CA GLN A 105 -2.88 -14.11 2.28
C GLN A 105 -3.73 -12.83 2.15
N LEU A 106 -4.45 -12.69 1.03
CA LEU A 106 -5.38 -11.60 0.78
C LEU A 106 -6.84 -11.92 1.21
N GLY A 107 -7.07 -12.93 2.04
CA GLY A 107 -8.41 -13.47 2.34
C GLY A 107 -9.35 -12.58 3.16
N ARG A 108 -9.01 -11.31 3.42
CA ARG A 108 -9.82 -10.35 4.19
C ARG A 108 -9.90 -8.98 3.50
N HIS A 109 -11.01 -8.26 3.69
CA HIS A 109 -11.05 -6.83 3.39
C HIS A 109 -9.89 -6.10 4.10
N GLY A 110 -9.25 -5.16 3.40
CA GLY A 110 -8.15 -4.34 3.91
C GLY A 110 -6.82 -5.08 4.05
N SER A 111 -6.76 -6.36 3.68
CA SER A 111 -5.50 -7.09 3.57
C SER A 111 -4.66 -6.58 2.39
N LYS A 112 -3.34 -6.64 2.57
CA LYS A 112 -2.33 -6.08 1.68
C LYS A 112 -1.16 -7.05 1.57
N VAL A 113 -0.64 -7.25 0.36
CA VAL A 113 0.61 -7.99 0.12
C VAL A 113 1.54 -7.14 -0.75
N GLN A 114 2.83 -7.19 -0.45
CA GLN A 114 3.87 -6.46 -1.16
C GLN A 114 4.74 -7.42 -1.95
N ALA A 115 5.05 -7.08 -3.19
CA ALA A 115 5.88 -7.87 -4.07
C ALA A 115 6.83 -7.01 -4.89
N ARG A 116 7.72 -7.68 -5.62
CA ARG A 116 8.65 -7.07 -6.59
C ARG A 116 8.48 -7.79 -7.92
N VAL A 117 8.10 -7.07 -8.96
CA VAL A 117 7.68 -7.56 -10.27
C VAL A 117 8.47 -6.78 -11.33
N HIS A 118 9.30 -7.43 -12.15
CA HIS A 118 10.22 -6.76 -13.11
C HIS A 118 11.01 -5.57 -12.51
N ASN A 119 11.64 -5.83 -11.35
CA ASN A 119 12.34 -4.86 -10.49
C ASN A 119 11.49 -3.69 -9.96
N ARG A 120 10.17 -3.71 -10.15
CA ARG A 120 9.21 -2.70 -9.66
C ARG A 120 8.56 -3.16 -8.35
N PHE A 121 8.51 -2.30 -7.34
CA PHE A 121 7.89 -2.59 -6.05
C PHE A 121 6.40 -2.27 -6.06
N VAL A 122 5.55 -3.27 -5.82
CA VAL A 122 4.09 -3.19 -5.96
C VAL A 122 3.36 -3.69 -4.71
N THR A 123 2.17 -3.16 -4.45
CA THR A 123 1.27 -3.59 -3.37
C THR A 123 -0.08 -3.98 -3.96
N VAL A 124 -0.51 -5.22 -3.71
CA VAL A 124 -1.88 -5.67 -3.99
C VAL A 124 -2.73 -5.53 -2.72
N PHE A 125 -3.91 -4.95 -2.88
CA PHE A 125 -4.92 -4.70 -1.84
C PHE A 125 -6.15 -5.56 -2.15
N ASN A 126 -6.79 -6.15 -1.13
CA ASN A 126 -8.15 -6.68 -1.26
C ASN A 126 -9.15 -5.71 -0.63
N LEU A 127 -10.07 -5.19 -1.44
CA LEU A 127 -11.21 -4.40 -1.01
C LEU A 127 -12.51 -5.15 -1.37
N ASN A 128 -13.20 -5.70 -0.36
CA ASN A 128 -14.49 -6.39 -0.53
C ASN A 128 -14.48 -7.56 -1.55
N GLY A 129 -13.35 -8.26 -1.69
CA GLY A 129 -13.15 -9.34 -2.66
C GLY A 129 -12.59 -8.86 -4.01
N LYS A 130 -12.51 -7.55 -4.25
CA LYS A 130 -11.87 -6.96 -5.44
C LYS A 130 -10.39 -6.73 -5.18
N LEU A 131 -9.55 -7.25 -6.07
CA LEU A 131 -8.11 -7.01 -6.04
C LEU A 131 -7.77 -5.71 -6.79
N HIS A 132 -6.89 -4.92 -6.19
CA HIS A 132 -6.33 -3.70 -6.75
C HIS A 132 -4.83 -3.70 -6.57
N CYS A 133 -4.06 -3.15 -7.52
CA CYS A 133 -2.60 -3.06 -7.40
C CYS A 133 -2.11 -1.65 -7.69
N LEU A 134 -1.24 -1.15 -6.82
CA LEU A 134 -0.51 0.11 -6.99
C LEU A 134 1.00 -0.14 -6.89
N ASP A 135 1.79 0.82 -7.35
CA ASP A 135 3.16 0.98 -6.84
C ASP A 135 3.17 1.02 -5.31
N ALA A 136 4.07 0.26 -4.68
CA ALA A 136 4.24 0.23 -3.22
C ALA A 136 4.90 1.51 -2.68
N VAL A 137 5.58 2.27 -3.55
CA VAL A 137 6.42 3.42 -3.20
C VAL A 137 5.72 4.73 -3.58
N CYS A 138 5.40 5.57 -2.59
CA CYS A 138 4.64 6.80 -2.78
C CYS A 138 5.36 7.82 -3.68
N TYR A 139 4.67 8.25 -4.75
CA TYR A 139 5.12 9.25 -5.73
C TYR A 139 5.65 10.58 -5.16
N HIS A 140 5.27 10.95 -3.93
CA HIS A 140 5.70 12.23 -3.35
C HIS A 140 7.20 12.22 -3.02
N ALA A 141 7.64 11.22 -2.26
CA ALA A 141 8.94 11.25 -1.58
C ALA A 141 9.59 9.86 -1.37
N GLY A 142 9.04 8.79 -1.94
CA GLY A 142 9.59 7.44 -1.75
C GLY A 142 9.10 6.71 -0.48
N GLY A 143 7.96 7.13 0.08
CA GLY A 143 7.40 6.58 1.32
C GLY A 143 6.65 5.25 1.14
N PRO A 144 6.59 4.37 2.16
CA PRO A 144 6.00 3.04 2.05
C PRO A 144 4.47 3.08 2.08
N LEU A 145 3.79 2.87 0.95
CA LEU A 145 2.31 2.80 0.92
C LEU A 145 1.76 1.50 1.50
N THR A 146 2.50 0.38 1.41
CA THR A 146 2.05 -0.93 1.95
C THR A 146 1.58 -0.85 3.40
N VAL A 147 2.30 -0.10 4.24
CA VAL A 147 1.98 0.04 5.67
C VAL A 147 1.04 1.22 5.97
N GLY A 148 0.67 2.00 4.95
CA GLY A 148 -0.32 3.06 5.09
C GLY A 148 -1.73 2.52 5.32
N ASP A 149 -2.50 3.20 6.17
CA ASP A 149 -3.89 2.82 6.45
C ASP A 149 -4.80 3.02 5.24
N ILE A 150 -5.89 2.26 5.20
CA ILE A 150 -6.93 2.36 4.17
C ILE A 150 -8.14 3.06 4.78
N GLU A 151 -8.54 4.17 4.18
CA GLU A 151 -9.66 5.01 4.63
C GLU A 151 -10.66 5.20 3.49
N GLU A 152 -11.94 5.39 3.81
CA GLU A 152 -12.94 5.83 2.84
C GLU A 152 -13.02 7.36 2.82
N ILE A 153 -12.73 7.96 1.68
CA ILE A 153 -12.66 9.41 1.48
C ILE A 153 -13.47 9.76 0.23
N ASP A 154 -14.53 10.57 0.39
CA ASP A 154 -15.42 10.97 -0.71
C ASP A 154 -16.03 9.77 -1.46
N GLY A 155 -16.33 8.68 -0.73
CA GLY A 155 -16.80 7.40 -1.29
C GLY A 155 -15.73 6.58 -2.02
N LYS A 156 -14.47 7.03 -2.03
CA LYS A 156 -13.32 6.33 -2.62
C LYS A 156 -12.43 5.72 -1.55
N ALA A 157 -12.14 4.42 -1.65
CA ALA A 157 -11.12 3.79 -0.81
C ALA A 157 -9.72 4.34 -1.15
N CYS A 158 -9.03 4.86 -0.15
CA CYS A 158 -7.75 5.55 -0.29
C CYS A 158 -6.70 4.99 0.68
N VAL A 159 -5.47 4.78 0.22
CA VAL A 159 -4.33 4.50 1.08
C VAL A 159 -3.66 5.81 1.52
N ARG A 160 -3.44 5.99 2.83
CA ARG A 160 -2.76 7.16 3.40
C ARG A 160 -1.27 6.90 3.54
N CYS A 161 -0.43 7.68 2.87
CA CYS A 161 1.03 7.56 3.00
C CYS A 161 1.49 7.98 4.41
N PRO A 162 2.19 7.10 5.18
CA PRO A 162 2.51 7.34 6.59
C PRO A 162 3.54 8.45 6.84
N TRP A 163 4.24 8.93 5.82
CA TRP A 163 5.25 10.00 5.97
C TRP A 163 4.68 11.42 5.85
N HIS A 164 3.63 11.60 5.03
CA HIS A 164 3.14 12.92 4.62
C HIS A 164 1.61 12.99 4.57
N ASN A 165 0.91 11.96 5.03
CA ASN A 165 -0.55 11.84 5.07
C ASN A 165 -1.27 12.00 3.72
N TYR A 166 -0.54 11.87 2.61
CA TYR A 166 -1.09 11.94 1.25
C TYR A 166 -2.02 10.76 0.99
N CYS A 167 -3.28 11.06 0.65
CA CYS A 167 -4.30 10.08 0.28
C CYS A 167 -4.18 9.74 -1.21
N VAL A 168 -4.08 8.45 -1.53
CA VAL A 168 -4.06 7.92 -2.91
C VAL A 168 -5.22 6.95 -3.09
N THR A 169 -6.06 7.15 -4.10
CA THR A 169 -7.16 6.20 -4.38
C THR A 169 -6.60 4.83 -4.75
N VAL A 170 -7.11 3.78 -4.12
CA VAL A 170 -6.62 2.40 -4.35
C VAL A 170 -7.02 1.88 -5.74
N GLU A 171 -8.11 2.41 -6.30
CA GLU A 171 -8.62 2.00 -7.62
C GLU A 171 -8.00 2.75 -8.80
N THR A 172 -7.76 4.06 -8.68
CA THR A 172 -7.37 4.92 -9.82
C THR A 172 -5.98 5.57 -9.67
N GLY A 173 -5.33 5.46 -8.50
CA GLY A 173 -4.02 6.08 -8.25
C GLY A 173 -4.05 7.61 -8.15
N GLU A 174 -5.23 8.20 -7.97
CA GLU A 174 -5.44 9.65 -7.85
C GLU A 174 -4.96 10.17 -6.49
N LYS A 175 -4.28 11.32 -6.48
CA LYS A 175 -4.08 12.08 -5.23
C LYS A 175 -5.38 12.80 -4.87
N LEU A 176 -5.97 12.48 -3.71
CA LEU A 176 -7.03 13.30 -3.13
C LEU A 176 -6.48 14.35 -2.17
N TYR A 177 -7.15 15.50 -2.09
CA TYR A 177 -6.92 16.54 -1.09
C TYR A 177 -8.22 17.22 -0.70
N GLN A 178 -8.28 17.77 0.52
CA GLN A 178 -9.44 18.55 0.96
C GLN A 178 -9.25 20.02 0.59
N LYS A 179 -10.27 20.65 -0.01
CA LYS A 179 -10.24 22.09 -0.32
C LYS A 179 -10.30 22.90 0.96
N LEU A 180 -9.70 24.09 0.95
CA LEU A 180 -10.00 25.13 1.92
C LEU A 180 -10.98 26.13 1.30
N VAL A 181 -12.12 26.34 1.95
CA VAL A 181 -13.18 27.25 1.51
C VAL A 181 -13.22 28.45 2.45
N ARG A 182 -13.46 29.64 1.90
CA ARG A 182 -13.63 30.87 2.69
C ARG A 182 -15.10 31.03 3.08
N THR A 183 -15.39 31.15 4.37
CA THR A 183 -16.75 31.44 4.87
C THR A 183 -17.13 32.90 4.65
N GLU A 184 -18.41 33.23 4.88
CA GLU A 184 -18.90 34.62 4.87
C GLU A 184 -18.18 35.49 5.91
N ASP A 185 -17.87 34.94 7.10
CA ASP A 185 -16.99 35.55 8.13
C ASP A 185 -15.53 35.76 7.67
N GLY A 186 -15.16 35.31 6.46
CA GLY A 186 -13.80 35.38 5.94
C GLY A 186 -12.81 34.35 6.51
N LYS A 187 -13.28 33.38 7.30
CA LYS A 187 -12.44 32.30 7.85
C LYS A 187 -12.18 31.23 6.79
N MET A 188 -11.00 30.63 6.78
CA MET A 188 -10.73 29.44 5.96
C MET A 188 -11.14 28.19 6.75
N VAL A 189 -11.98 27.34 6.16
CA VAL A 189 -12.43 26.06 6.74
C VAL A 189 -12.23 24.90 5.76
N PRO A 190 -12.08 23.66 6.23
CA PRO A 190 -12.10 22.48 5.37
C PRO A 190 -13.43 22.36 4.62
N GLY A 191 -13.37 22.19 3.30
CA GLY A 191 -14.53 21.99 2.42
C GLY A 191 -14.62 20.56 1.90
N GLY A 192 -15.20 20.41 0.71
CA GLY A 192 -15.22 19.13 -0.02
C GLY A 192 -13.83 18.69 -0.49
N TRP A 193 -13.73 17.43 -0.91
CA TRP A 193 -12.52 16.85 -1.49
C TRP A 193 -12.37 17.22 -2.98
N ASP A 194 -11.19 16.98 -3.52
CA ASP A 194 -10.90 17.03 -4.96
C ASP A 194 -9.72 16.11 -5.30
N SER A 195 -9.51 15.92 -6.60
CA SER A 195 -8.44 15.12 -7.18
C SER A 195 -7.39 16.01 -7.84
N VAL A 196 -6.11 15.67 -7.67
CA VAL A 196 -5.00 16.21 -8.49
C VAL A 196 -4.69 15.28 -9.67
N GLY A 197 -5.62 14.37 -10.00
CA GLY A 197 -5.44 13.34 -11.02
C GLY A 197 -4.54 12.19 -10.57
N LYS A 198 -4.31 11.22 -11.46
CA LYS A 198 -3.43 10.06 -11.24
C LYS A 198 -1.99 10.53 -10.97
N ARG A 199 -1.42 10.11 -9.84
CA ARG A 199 -0.02 10.38 -9.43
C ARG A 199 0.70 9.10 -9.01
N GLN A 200 -0.04 8.10 -8.55
CA GLN A 200 0.46 6.74 -8.31
C GLN A 200 0.03 5.84 -9.47
N ARG A 201 0.94 4.99 -9.97
CA ARG A 201 0.62 4.03 -11.02
C ARG A 201 -0.22 2.88 -10.46
N THR A 202 -1.18 2.44 -11.27
CA THR A 202 -2.05 1.28 -11.07
C THR A 202 -1.51 0.10 -11.89
N HIS A 203 -1.77 -1.13 -11.46
CA HIS A 203 -1.49 -2.34 -12.23
C HIS A 203 -2.66 -3.31 -12.18
N ARG A 204 -2.71 -4.29 -13.11
CA ARG A 204 -3.77 -5.30 -13.13
C ARG A 204 -3.42 -6.41 -12.13
N ALA A 205 -4.33 -6.72 -11.21
CA ALA A 205 -4.22 -7.86 -10.30
C ALA A 205 -5.50 -8.70 -10.31
N PHE A 206 -5.34 -10.01 -10.21
CA PHE A 206 -6.44 -10.98 -10.27
C PHE A 206 -6.04 -12.29 -9.57
N GLU A 207 -7.04 -13.09 -9.21
CA GLU A 207 -6.84 -14.44 -8.68
C GLU A 207 -6.97 -15.48 -9.82
N ARG A 208 -6.13 -16.51 -9.80
CA ARG A 208 -6.32 -17.73 -10.59
C ARG A 208 -5.83 -18.92 -9.77
N ASN A 209 -6.65 -19.97 -9.66
CA ASN A 209 -6.31 -21.21 -8.94
C ASN A 209 -5.85 -21.02 -7.47
N GLY A 210 -6.29 -19.96 -6.79
CA GLY A 210 -5.84 -19.61 -5.44
C GLY A 210 -4.51 -18.86 -5.37
N GLU A 211 -3.86 -18.59 -6.50
CA GLU A 211 -2.71 -17.70 -6.64
C GLU A 211 -3.17 -16.29 -6.99
N VAL A 212 -2.45 -15.27 -6.50
CA VAL A 212 -2.66 -13.87 -6.85
C VAL A 212 -1.57 -13.48 -7.85
N LEU A 213 -1.99 -12.99 -9.03
CA LEU A 213 -1.10 -12.59 -10.11
C LEU A 213 -1.20 -11.08 -10.36
N VAL A 214 -0.09 -10.50 -10.81
CA VAL A 214 0.02 -9.11 -11.25
C VAL A 214 0.56 -9.06 -12.67
N VAL A 215 -0.03 -8.21 -13.50
CA VAL A 215 0.50 -7.78 -14.80
C VAL A 215 0.72 -6.27 -14.73
N LEU A 216 1.92 -5.81 -15.11
CA LEU A 216 2.27 -4.39 -15.01
C LEU A 216 1.62 -3.57 -16.12
N ASP A 217 0.83 -2.57 -15.75
CA ASP A 217 0.49 -1.45 -16.63
C ASP A 217 1.63 -0.42 -16.55
N VAL A 218 2.52 -0.38 -17.56
CA VAL A 218 3.63 0.60 -17.66
C VAL A 218 3.42 1.66 -18.74
N GLU A 219 2.21 1.76 -19.33
CA GLU A 219 1.95 2.70 -20.42
C GLU A 219 1.96 4.16 -19.92
N GLY A 220 2.49 5.08 -20.74
CA GLY A 220 2.60 6.52 -20.43
C GLY A 220 3.51 6.82 -19.24
N ASP A 221 3.48 8.07 -18.76
CA ASP A 221 4.25 8.53 -17.59
C ASP A 221 3.38 8.63 -16.32
N CYS A 222 3.96 8.32 -15.15
CA CYS A 222 3.34 8.54 -13.85
C CYS A 222 4.38 8.97 -12.79
N GLU A 223 4.02 9.86 -11.86
CA GLU A 223 5.00 10.42 -10.91
C GLU A 223 5.67 9.36 -10.00
N SER A 224 4.98 8.25 -9.72
CA SER A 224 5.55 7.13 -8.95
C SER A 224 6.64 6.37 -9.69
N ASP A 225 6.74 6.44 -11.03
CA ASP A 225 7.79 5.76 -11.81
C ASP A 225 9.21 6.13 -11.34
N LYS A 226 9.39 7.38 -10.88
CA LYS A 226 10.64 7.90 -10.30
C LYS A 226 11.15 7.07 -9.11
N TYR A 227 10.26 6.44 -8.34
CA TYR A 227 10.61 5.74 -7.10
C TYR A 227 10.23 4.25 -7.13
N ALA A 228 9.38 3.82 -8.06
CA ALA A 228 8.84 2.45 -8.13
C ALA A 228 9.91 1.37 -8.39
N LYS A 229 11.05 1.73 -8.97
CA LYS A 229 12.23 0.85 -9.15
C LYS A 229 13.44 1.29 -8.30
N ASP A 230 13.27 2.22 -7.34
CA ASP A 230 14.38 2.69 -6.50
C ASP A 230 14.66 1.74 -5.33
N GLU A 231 15.85 1.15 -5.33
CA GLU A 231 16.28 0.20 -4.30
C GLU A 231 16.44 0.82 -2.91
N ALA A 232 16.66 2.14 -2.80
CA ALA A 232 16.67 2.80 -1.49
C ALA A 232 15.26 2.89 -0.89
N CYS A 233 14.22 3.08 -1.70
CA CYS A 233 12.82 2.95 -1.30
C CYS A 233 12.44 1.49 -1.04
N GLY A 234 12.90 0.55 -1.89
CA GLY A 234 12.71 -0.89 -1.70
C GLY A 234 13.23 -1.40 -0.34
N ARG A 235 14.41 -0.94 0.10
CA ARG A 235 14.93 -1.26 1.43
C ARG A 235 14.07 -0.70 2.58
N ARG A 236 13.46 0.49 2.39
CA ARG A 236 12.56 1.07 3.40
C ARG A 236 11.26 0.26 3.52
N LEU A 237 10.66 -0.13 2.39
CA LEU A 237 9.50 -1.04 2.37
C LEU A 237 9.77 -2.33 3.17
N ALA A 238 10.93 -2.97 2.96
CA ALA A 238 11.31 -4.16 3.70
C ALA A 238 11.46 -3.90 5.22
N SER A 239 12.08 -2.78 5.62
CA SER A 239 12.21 -2.41 7.04
C SER A 239 10.85 -2.15 7.72
N SER A 240 9.88 -1.57 7.00
CA SER A 240 8.53 -1.32 7.52
C SER A 240 7.72 -2.60 7.75
N ALA A 241 8.04 -3.70 7.06
CA ALA A 241 7.37 -5.00 7.25
C ALA A 241 7.84 -5.77 8.51
N LEU A 242 8.95 -5.36 9.12
CA LEU A 242 9.53 -5.98 10.33
C LEU A 242 9.23 -5.18 11.62
N GLY A 243 8.36 -4.17 11.52
CA GLY A 243 8.23 -3.08 12.50
C GLY A 243 7.14 -3.20 13.57
N PHE A 244 6.62 -4.40 13.88
CA PHE A 244 5.77 -4.64 15.06
C PHE A 244 5.94 -6.07 15.58
N GLY A 245 6.38 -6.19 16.84
CA GLY A 245 6.58 -7.43 17.60
C GLY A 245 6.84 -7.13 19.07
#